data_AF-A0A133NMF7-F1
#
_entry.id   AF-A0A133NMF7-F1
#
_cell.length_a   1.000
_cell.length_b   1.000
_cell.length_c   1.000
_cell.angle_alpha   90.00
_cell.angle_beta   90.00
_cell.angle_gamma   90.00
#
_symmetry.space_group_name_H-M   'P 1'
#
loop_
_entity.id
_entity.type
_entity.pdbx_description
1 polymer ?
#
loop_
_entity_poly.entity_id
_entity_poly.type
_entity_poly.pdbx_seq_one_letter_code
_entity_poly.pdbx_strand_id
1 'polypeptide(L)'
;QQFAEAKLVPEKDKEHWAVVISANTAIAMGIRVNEGSSIAFIVDEESNGDMYFAQTADGGVGLGTPSIGGGLSIAYLPDVNKPKDLDGWTGTLGGGFSVIGVDLHTNFGKDKKFFSGIRLNVSKGMEMHKIFNVKYFKGEVHISGDFSIPVWSKKLMMVMKEDI
;
A
#
# COMPACT_ATOMS: atom_id res chain seq x y z
N GLN A 1 20.50 -30.62 31.39
CA GLN A 1 19.56 -29.85 30.54
C GLN A 1 20.35 -28.72 29.92
N GLN A 2 20.66 -28.80 28.63
CA GLN A 2 21.17 -27.64 27.89
C GLN A 2 19.95 -26.84 27.46
N PHE A 3 19.73 -25.71 28.12
CA PHE A 3 18.79 -24.71 27.61
C PHE A 3 19.40 -24.16 26.32
N ALA A 4 18.77 -24.46 25.19
CA ALA A 4 19.04 -23.74 23.96
C ALA A 4 18.56 -22.30 24.20
N GLU A 5 19.49 -21.38 24.46
CA GLU A 5 19.20 -19.95 24.37
C GLU A 5 18.60 -19.70 22.98
N ALA A 6 17.34 -19.26 22.96
CA ALA A 6 16.73 -18.76 21.74
C ALA A 6 17.62 -17.64 21.22
N LYS A 7 18.35 -17.90 20.12
CA LYS A 7 19.16 -16.89 19.44
C LYS A 7 18.21 -15.76 19.06
N LEU A 8 18.34 -14.63 19.76
CA LEU A 8 17.71 -13.37 19.40
C LEU A 8 18.15 -13.03 17.97
N VAL A 9 17.22 -13.18 17.02
CA VAL A 9 17.40 -12.69 15.65
C VAL A 9 17.54 -11.16 15.75
N PRO A 10 18.61 -10.55 15.21
CA PRO A 10 18.76 -9.10 15.19
C PRO A 10 17.53 -8.43 14.55
N GLU A 11 17.09 -7.28 15.07
CA GLU A 11 15.88 -6.57 14.60
C GLU A 11 15.87 -6.35 13.08
N LYS A 12 17.04 -6.08 12.48
CA LYS A 12 17.24 -5.95 11.02
C LYS A 12 16.90 -7.20 10.19
N ASP A 13 16.81 -8.36 10.84
CA ASP A 13 16.61 -9.68 10.22
C ASP A 13 15.21 -10.26 10.52
N LYS A 14 14.32 -9.52 11.21
CA LYS A 14 12.92 -9.91 11.47
C LYS A 14 12.00 -9.46 10.34
N GLU A 15 11.05 -10.30 9.96
CA GLU A 15 10.08 -9.96 8.91
C GLU A 15 8.95 -9.10 9.48
N HIS A 16 8.78 -7.91 8.91
CA HIS A 16 7.67 -7.03 9.22
C HIS A 16 6.98 -6.61 7.94
N TRP A 17 5.65 -6.69 7.92
CA TRP A 17 4.88 -6.37 6.74
C TRP A 17 3.45 -5.98 7.06
N ALA A 18 2.88 -5.24 6.12
CA ALA A 18 1.46 -4.96 6.07
C ALA A 18 0.85 -5.44 4.76
N VAL A 19 -0.33 -6.05 4.87
CA VAL A 19 -1.23 -6.22 3.72
C VAL A 19 -2.32 -5.16 3.83
N VAL A 20 -2.46 -4.38 2.77
CA VAL A 20 -3.38 -3.24 2.71
C VAL A 20 -4.41 -3.48 1.63
N ILE A 21 -5.69 -3.38 1.97
CA ILE A 21 -6.80 -3.47 1.01
C ILE A 21 -7.41 -2.08 0.88
N SER A 22 -7.47 -1.57 -0.34
CA SER A 22 -7.86 -0.19 -0.60
C SER A 22 -9.04 -0.09 -1.56
N ALA A 23 -9.85 0.95 -1.38
CA ALA A 23 -10.77 1.46 -2.38
C ALA A 23 -10.33 2.88 -2.75
N ASN A 24 -10.09 3.13 -4.05
CA ASN A 24 -9.52 4.38 -4.54
C ASN A 24 -10.30 4.92 -5.73
N THR A 25 -10.34 6.23 -5.87
CA THR A 25 -10.80 6.95 -7.06
C THR A 25 -9.66 7.81 -7.60
N ALA A 26 -9.57 7.93 -8.92
CA ALA A 26 -8.57 8.77 -9.55
C ALA A 26 -9.11 9.41 -10.83
N ILE A 27 -8.67 10.64 -11.08
CA ILE A 27 -8.85 11.37 -12.32
C ILE A 27 -7.46 11.82 -12.78
N ALA A 28 -7.12 11.51 -14.03
CA ALA A 28 -5.90 11.94 -14.69
C ALA A 28 -6.24 12.57 -16.04
N MET A 29 -5.74 13.78 -16.29
CA MET A 29 -5.83 14.50 -17.57
C MET A 29 -4.49 15.23 -17.79
N GLY A 30 -3.39 14.48 -17.83
CA GLY A 30 -2.03 15.03 -17.73
C GLY A 30 -1.64 15.26 -16.28
N ILE A 31 -2.43 16.03 -15.52
CA ILE A 31 -2.38 16.08 -14.06
C ILE A 31 -3.28 14.98 -13.49
N ARG A 32 -2.79 14.26 -12.48
CA ARG A 32 -3.51 13.21 -11.76
C ARG A 32 -3.81 13.65 -10.34
N VAL A 33 -5.04 13.44 -9.91
CA VAL A 33 -5.48 13.52 -8.51
C VAL A 33 -6.10 12.19 -8.12
N ASN A 34 -5.79 11.70 -6.92
CA ASN A 34 -6.37 10.48 -6.38
C ASN A 34 -6.75 10.67 -4.91
N GLU A 35 -7.75 9.90 -4.50
CA GLU A 35 -8.16 9.76 -3.11
C GLU A 35 -8.58 8.32 -2.83
N GLY A 36 -8.56 7.93 -1.57
CA GLY A 36 -9.08 6.63 -1.17
C GLY A 36 -9.05 6.40 0.32
N SER A 37 -9.51 5.21 0.68
CA SER A 37 -9.42 4.71 2.04
C SER A 37 -8.95 3.27 2.00
N SER A 38 -8.13 2.91 2.97
CA SER A 38 -7.58 1.57 3.06
C SER A 38 -7.77 0.96 4.44
N ILE A 39 -7.76 -0.35 4.47
CA ILE A 39 -7.65 -1.16 5.68
C ILE A 39 -6.32 -1.89 5.63
N ALA A 40 -5.49 -1.67 6.63
CA ALA A 40 -4.19 -2.31 6.79
C ALA A 40 -4.23 -3.37 7.89
N PHE A 41 -3.75 -4.56 7.54
CA PHE A 41 -3.41 -5.64 8.46
C PHE A 41 -1.89 -5.64 8.61
N ILE A 42 -1.41 -5.33 9.80
CA ILE A 42 0.01 -5.18 10.10
C ILE A 42 0.40 -6.30 11.05
N VAL A 43 1.43 -7.06 10.69
CA VAL A 43 1.94 -8.16 11.52
C VAL A 43 3.24 -7.71 12.16
N ASP A 44 3.25 -7.68 13.50
CA ASP A 44 4.45 -7.46 14.30
C ASP A 44 4.87 -8.80 14.93
N GLU A 45 5.73 -9.54 14.22
CA GLU A 45 6.20 -10.86 14.68
C GLU A 45 7.05 -10.79 15.96
N GLU A 46 7.56 -9.60 16.33
CA GLU A 46 8.42 -9.42 17.50
C GLU A 46 7.62 -9.28 18.81
N SER A 47 6.42 -8.71 18.74
CA SER A 47 5.56 -8.50 19.91
C SER A 47 4.68 -9.73 20.23
N ASN A 48 5.23 -10.95 20.19
CA ASN A 48 4.48 -12.21 20.36
C ASN A 48 3.31 -12.39 19.35
N GLY A 49 3.46 -11.87 18.13
CA GLY A 49 2.42 -11.97 17.09
C GLY A 49 1.29 -10.94 17.26
N ASP A 50 1.54 -9.84 17.96
CA ASP A 50 0.60 -8.71 17.96
C ASP A 50 0.30 -8.27 16.51
N MET A 51 -0.98 -8.13 16.22
CA MET A 51 -1.43 -7.61 14.94
C MET A 51 -2.05 -6.24 15.14
N TYR A 52 -1.87 -5.35 14.18
CA TYR A 52 -2.61 -4.10 14.14
C TYR A 52 -3.58 -4.12 12.97
N PHE A 53 -4.77 -3.60 13.24
CA PHE A 53 -5.73 -3.27 12.23
C PHE A 53 -5.84 -1.75 12.18
N ALA A 54 -5.61 -1.14 11.03
CA ALA A 54 -5.67 0.31 10.88
C ALA A 54 -6.49 0.70 9.65
N GLN A 55 -7.27 1.77 9.78
CA GLN A 55 -7.84 2.44 8.61
C GLN A 55 -6.94 3.62 8.24
N THR A 56 -6.67 3.78 6.96
CA THR A 56 -6.01 4.97 6.41
C THR A 56 -6.95 5.76 5.51
N ALA A 57 -6.72 7.07 5.47
CA ALA A 57 -7.22 7.94 4.43
C ALA A 57 -6.04 8.34 3.55
N ASP A 58 -6.22 8.23 2.24
CA ASP A 58 -5.16 8.37 1.26
C ASP A 58 -5.53 9.47 0.26
N GLY A 59 -4.55 10.25 -0.16
CA GLY A 59 -4.73 11.26 -1.20
C GLY A 59 -3.42 11.54 -1.91
N GLY A 60 -3.49 11.90 -3.18
CA GLY A 60 -2.27 12.04 -3.96
C GLY A 60 -2.42 12.92 -5.19
N VAL A 61 -1.28 13.44 -5.62
CA VAL A 61 -1.15 14.29 -6.80
C VAL A 61 0.00 13.81 -7.66
N GLY A 62 -0.15 13.91 -8.97
CA GLY A 62 0.85 13.40 -9.89
C GLY A 62 0.58 13.74 -11.33
N LEU A 63 1.17 12.94 -12.21
CA LEU A 63 1.00 13.02 -13.65
C LEU A 63 0.57 11.65 -14.18
N GLY A 64 -0.29 11.64 -15.18
CA GLY A 64 -0.74 10.38 -15.77
C GLY A 64 -1.44 10.57 -17.11
N THR A 65 -1.50 9.47 -17.86
CA THR A 65 -2.33 9.39 -19.06
C THR A 65 -3.80 9.61 -18.72
N PRO A 66 -4.61 10.19 -19.64
CA PRO A 66 -6.04 10.37 -19.45
C PRO A 66 -6.77 9.12 -18.91
N SER A 67 -7.26 9.19 -17.67
CA SER A 67 -8.03 8.13 -17.01
C SER A 67 -9.01 8.71 -15.99
N ILE A 68 -10.17 8.06 -15.83
CA ILE A 68 -11.15 8.38 -14.78
C ILE A 68 -11.70 7.05 -14.30
N GLY A 69 -11.53 6.73 -13.03
CA GLY A 69 -11.99 5.44 -12.53
C GLY A 69 -11.92 5.27 -11.03
N GLY A 70 -12.61 4.23 -10.57
CA GLY A 70 -12.52 3.71 -9.22
C GLY A 70 -12.03 2.27 -9.24
N GLY A 71 -11.34 1.85 -8.20
CA GLY A 71 -10.78 0.51 -8.11
C GLY A 71 -10.61 0.00 -6.70
N LEU A 72 -10.49 -1.31 -6.62
CA LEU A 72 -10.02 -2.01 -5.43
C LEU A 72 -8.57 -2.40 -5.65
N SER A 73 -7.78 -2.38 -4.59
CA SER A 73 -6.40 -2.82 -4.65
C SER A 73 -5.98 -3.59 -3.42
N ILE A 74 -4.94 -4.39 -3.59
CA ILE A 74 -4.24 -5.06 -2.50
C ILE A 74 -2.77 -4.69 -2.63
N ALA A 75 -2.17 -4.19 -1.56
CA ALA A 75 -0.77 -3.87 -1.48
C ALA A 75 -0.05 -4.69 -0.42
N TYR A 76 1.19 -5.07 -0.71
CA TYR A 76 2.12 -5.64 0.26
C TYR A 76 3.22 -4.61 0.52
N LEU A 77 3.34 -4.20 1.79
CA LEU A 77 4.27 -3.18 2.24
C LEU A 77 5.24 -3.82 3.25
N PRO A 78 6.52 -4.07 2.88
CA PRO A 78 7.52 -4.53 3.82
C PRO A 78 7.93 -3.41 4.79
N ASP A 79 8.53 -3.79 5.92
CA ASP A 79 9.07 -2.89 6.95
C ASP A 79 8.01 -1.94 7.58
N VAL A 80 6.78 -2.44 7.71
CA VAL A 80 5.68 -1.75 8.42
C VAL A 80 5.38 -2.50 9.71
N ASN A 81 5.60 -1.87 10.86
CA ASN A 81 5.55 -2.53 12.17
C ASN A 81 4.35 -2.06 12.98
N LYS A 82 3.94 -0.80 12.79
CA LYS A 82 2.84 -0.16 13.52
C LYS A 82 2.03 0.75 12.59
N PRO A 83 0.78 1.09 12.96
CA PRO A 83 -0.07 1.96 12.16
C PRO A 83 0.60 3.28 11.75
N LYS A 84 1.41 3.88 12.64
CA LYS A 84 2.13 5.12 12.37
C LYS A 84 3.17 5.01 11.24
N ASP A 85 3.62 3.81 10.89
CA ASP A 85 4.59 3.65 9.79
C ASP A 85 3.95 3.84 8.41
N LEU A 86 2.61 3.76 8.34
CA LEU A 86 1.80 4.09 7.16
C LEU A 86 1.60 5.61 7.00
N ASP A 87 1.94 6.42 8.00
CA ASP A 87 1.83 7.88 7.94
C ASP A 87 2.97 8.46 7.10
N GLY A 88 2.62 9.22 6.08
CA GLY A 88 3.57 10.01 5.31
C GLY A 88 3.40 9.92 3.81
N TRP A 89 4.42 10.46 3.11
CA TRP A 89 4.49 10.50 1.66
C TRP A 89 5.16 9.25 1.09
N THR A 90 4.55 8.73 0.03
CA THR A 90 5.03 7.62 -0.78
C THR A 90 5.10 8.08 -2.23
N GLY A 91 6.18 7.74 -2.93
CA GLY A 91 6.25 7.90 -4.38
C GLY A 91 5.68 6.67 -5.06
N THR A 92 4.78 6.86 -6.01
CA THR A 92 4.11 5.78 -6.73
C THR A 92 4.44 5.87 -8.21
N LEU A 93 4.93 4.77 -8.79
CA LEU A 93 5.03 4.60 -10.23
C LEU A 93 4.13 3.42 -10.61
N GLY A 94 3.09 3.72 -11.37
CA GLY A 94 2.03 2.78 -11.66
C GLY A 94 1.65 2.74 -13.12
N GLY A 95 1.02 1.65 -13.50
CA GLY A 95 0.48 1.48 -14.83
C GLY A 95 -0.40 0.26 -14.93
N GLY A 96 -1.27 0.28 -15.92
CA GLY A 96 -2.24 -0.80 -16.10
C GLY A 96 -2.64 -0.96 -17.55
N PHE A 97 -3.25 -2.09 -17.82
CA PHE A 97 -3.85 -2.38 -19.10
C PHE A 97 -5.23 -2.97 -18.88
N SER A 98 -6.25 -2.38 -19.54
CA SER A 98 -7.64 -2.74 -19.30
C SER A 98 -8.03 -2.51 -17.83
N VAL A 99 -8.44 -3.56 -17.11
CA VAL A 99 -8.91 -3.48 -15.72
C VAL A 99 -7.84 -3.81 -14.68
N ILE A 100 -6.65 -4.23 -15.11
CA ILE A 100 -5.58 -4.69 -14.21
C ILE A 100 -4.44 -3.68 -14.23
N GLY A 101 -3.97 -3.29 -13.05
CA GLY A 101 -2.83 -2.42 -12.87
C GLY A 101 -1.86 -2.93 -11.80
N VAL A 102 -0.62 -2.44 -11.88
CA VAL A 102 0.43 -2.71 -10.90
C VAL A 102 1.12 -1.40 -10.58
N ASP A 103 1.28 -1.12 -9.29
CA ASP A 103 2.01 0.05 -8.82
C ASP A 103 3.20 -0.37 -7.97
N LEU A 104 4.31 0.35 -8.12
CA LEU A 104 5.49 0.26 -7.28
C LEU A 104 5.51 1.47 -6.36
N HIS A 105 5.70 1.22 -5.06
CA HIS A 105 5.76 2.24 -4.03
C HIS A 105 7.19 2.46 -3.56
N THR A 106 7.49 3.71 -3.26
CA THR A 106 8.80 4.16 -2.80
C THR A 106 8.70 5.07 -1.58
N ASN A 107 9.68 4.99 -0.69
CA ASN A 107 9.83 5.87 0.46
C ASN A 107 10.98 6.85 0.25
N PHE A 108 10.79 8.10 0.68
CA PHE A 108 11.82 9.15 0.65
C PHE A 108 12.37 9.50 2.04
N GLY A 109 11.97 8.75 3.08
CA GLY A 109 12.51 8.87 4.42
C GLY A 109 13.98 8.43 4.48
N LYS A 110 14.83 9.22 5.15
CA LYS A 110 16.29 9.02 5.19
C LYS A 110 16.73 7.67 5.79
N ASP A 111 15.91 7.10 6.67
CA ASP A 111 16.20 5.86 7.40
C ASP A 111 15.33 4.67 6.94
N LYS A 112 14.63 4.81 5.81
CA LYS A 112 13.74 3.79 5.26
C LYS A 112 14.30 3.23 3.95
N LYS A 113 14.00 1.97 3.64
CA LYS A 113 14.31 1.40 2.32
C LYS A 113 13.58 2.20 1.24
N PHE A 114 14.27 2.46 0.13
CA PHE A 114 13.71 3.23 -0.98
C PHE A 114 12.48 2.54 -1.59
N PHE A 115 12.51 1.23 -1.76
CA PHE A 115 11.33 0.46 -2.16
C PHE A 115 10.46 0.17 -0.94
N SER A 116 9.19 0.50 -1.00
CA SER A 116 8.25 0.39 0.12
C SER A 116 7.05 -0.49 -0.15
N GLY A 117 6.96 -1.10 -1.33
CA GLY A 117 5.96 -2.13 -1.60
C GLY A 117 5.46 -2.18 -3.03
N ILE A 118 4.56 -3.14 -3.25
CA ILE A 118 3.88 -3.37 -4.52
C ILE A 118 2.38 -3.40 -4.29
N ARG A 119 1.62 -2.85 -5.24
CA ARG A 119 0.16 -2.86 -5.24
C ARG A 119 -0.35 -3.49 -6.52
N LEU A 120 -1.34 -4.36 -6.38
CA LEU A 120 -2.13 -4.91 -7.48
C LEU A 120 -3.51 -4.25 -7.47
N ASN A 121 -3.89 -3.73 -8.63
CA ASN A 121 -5.10 -2.93 -8.80
C ASN A 121 -6.07 -3.65 -9.73
N VAL A 122 -7.34 -3.66 -9.34
CA VAL A 122 -8.46 -3.94 -10.25
C VAL A 122 -9.32 -2.69 -10.30
N SER A 123 -9.31 -2.01 -11.43
CA SER A 123 -10.02 -0.75 -11.62
C SER A 123 -11.00 -0.84 -12.77
N LYS A 124 -12.09 -0.10 -12.64
CA LYS A 124 -13.05 0.12 -13.72
C LYS A 124 -13.21 1.62 -13.91
N GLY A 125 -12.91 2.07 -15.12
CA GLY A 125 -12.95 3.48 -15.48
C GLY A 125 -13.68 3.72 -16.79
N MET A 126 -13.83 5.00 -17.11
CA MET A 126 -14.32 5.43 -18.42
C MET A 126 -13.31 5.05 -19.50
N GLU A 127 -13.80 4.62 -20.66
CA GLU A 127 -12.95 4.26 -21.80
C GLU A 127 -12.43 5.50 -22.53
N MET A 128 -11.45 6.17 -21.92
CA MET A 128 -10.87 7.42 -22.43
C MET A 128 -10.32 7.28 -23.86
N HIS A 129 -9.82 6.09 -24.22
CA HIS A 129 -9.39 5.79 -25.60
C HIS A 129 -10.50 5.95 -26.65
N LYS A 130 -11.77 5.72 -26.29
CA LYS A 130 -12.92 5.91 -27.20
C LYS A 130 -13.30 7.39 -27.28
N ILE A 131 -13.27 8.09 -26.15
CA ILE A 131 -13.63 9.51 -26.05
C ILE A 131 -12.65 10.37 -26.86
N PHE A 132 -11.36 10.10 -26.75
CA PHE A 132 -10.31 10.86 -27.45
C PHE A 132 -9.91 10.28 -28.81
N ASN A 133 -10.49 9.14 -29.22
CA ASN A 133 -10.13 8.41 -30.44
C ASN A 133 -8.62 8.10 -30.57
N VAL A 134 -7.96 7.78 -29.45
CA VAL A 134 -6.52 7.45 -29.39
C VAL A 134 -6.34 6.07 -28.76
N LYS A 135 -5.84 5.10 -29.54
CA LYS A 135 -5.63 3.71 -29.08
C LYS A 135 -4.63 3.57 -27.93
N TYR A 136 -3.68 4.49 -27.80
CA TYR A 136 -2.64 4.45 -26.76
C TYR A 136 -3.20 4.62 -25.34
N PHE A 137 -4.41 5.19 -25.16
CA PHE A 137 -5.08 5.29 -23.86
C PHE A 137 -5.73 3.99 -23.38
N LYS A 138 -5.50 2.84 -24.05
CA LYS A 138 -5.88 1.53 -23.50
C LYS A 138 -4.93 1.07 -22.39
N GLY A 139 -3.69 1.57 -22.41
CA GLY A 139 -2.77 1.46 -21.29
C GLY A 139 -2.80 2.74 -20.47
N GLU A 140 -2.74 2.61 -19.15
CA GLU A 140 -2.55 3.72 -18.23
C GLU A 140 -1.10 3.70 -17.74
N VAL A 141 -0.47 4.87 -17.66
CA VAL A 141 0.80 5.08 -16.95
C VAL A 141 0.65 6.33 -16.09
N HIS A 142 1.10 6.26 -14.85
CA HIS A 142 1.10 7.39 -13.94
C HIS A 142 2.28 7.37 -12.97
N ILE A 143 2.63 8.56 -12.49
CA ILE A 143 3.54 8.78 -11.38
C ILE A 143 2.89 9.75 -10.41
N SER A 144 2.92 9.48 -9.11
CA SER A 144 2.35 10.37 -8.09
C SER A 144 3.16 10.40 -6.81
N GLY A 145 3.03 11.50 -6.08
CA GLY A 145 3.26 11.53 -4.65
C GLY A 145 1.92 11.30 -3.96
N ASP A 146 1.83 10.23 -3.18
CA ASP A 146 0.64 9.86 -2.43
C ASP A 146 0.94 10.00 -0.94
N PHE A 147 0.07 10.68 -0.22
CA PHE A 147 0.11 10.83 1.22
C PHE A 147 -0.95 9.94 1.86
N SER A 148 -0.59 9.25 2.94
CA SER A 148 -1.50 8.42 3.72
C SER A 148 -1.45 8.83 5.19
N ILE A 149 -2.60 8.80 5.85
CA ILE A 149 -2.71 9.05 7.29
C ILE A 149 -3.58 7.97 7.96
N PRO A 150 -3.09 7.32 9.04
CA PRO A 150 -3.91 6.47 9.87
C PRO A 150 -5.04 7.28 10.54
N VAL A 151 -6.29 6.93 10.27
CA VAL A 151 -7.48 7.56 10.84
C VAL A 151 -7.80 6.96 12.20
N TRP A 152 -7.74 5.63 12.29
CA TRP A 152 -7.84 4.89 13.53
C TRP A 152 -7.06 3.59 13.43
N SER A 153 -6.69 3.06 14.59
CA SER A 153 -6.06 1.75 14.67
C SER A 153 -6.47 1.01 15.93
N LYS A 154 -6.53 -0.32 15.85
CA LYS A 154 -6.76 -1.21 16.98
C LYS A 154 -5.65 -2.26 17.02
N LYS A 155 -5.07 -2.41 18.21
CA LYS A 155 -4.16 -3.51 18.51
C LYS A 155 -4.97 -4.79 18.78
N LEU A 156 -4.60 -5.87 18.13
CA LEU A 156 -5.12 -7.21 18.34
C LEU A 156 -4.00 -8.00 19.01
N MET A 157 -4.16 -8.28 20.31
CA MET A 157 -3.25 -9.19 21.00
C MET A 157 -3.55 -10.61 20.55
N MET A 158 -2.55 -11.28 20.00
CA MET A 158 -2.64 -12.71 19.75
C MET A 158 -2.41 -13.42 21.08
N VAL A 159 -3.50 -13.75 21.79
CA VAL A 159 -3.41 -14.65 22.94
C VAL A 159 -3.11 -16.03 22.35
N MET A 160 -1.85 -16.45 22.41
CA MET A 160 -1.56 -17.87 22.30
C MET A 160 -2.27 -18.54 23.47
N LYS A 161 -3.39 -19.21 23.21
CA LYS A 161 -3.87 -20.22 24.14
C LYS A 161 -2.78 -21.27 24.19
N GLU A 162 -2.06 -21.31 25.29
CA GLU A 162 -1.35 -22.52 25.67
C GLU A 162 -2.42 -23.60 25.79
N ASP A 163 -2.42 -24.55 24.85
CA ASP A 163 -3.26 -25.73 24.93
C ASP A 163 -2.92 -26.45 26.25
N ILE A 164 -3.99 -26.74 27.02
CA ILE A 164 -4.00 -27.43 28.32
C ILE A 164 -3.47 -28.85 28.21
#